data_AF-A0A2G9NTP1-F1
#
_entry.id   AF-A0A2G9NTP1-F1
#
_cell.length_a   1.000
_cell.length_b   1.000
_cell.length_c   1.000
_cell.angle_alpha   90.00
_cell.angle_beta   90.00
_cell.angle_gamma   90.00
#
_symmetry.space_group_name_H-M   'P 1'
#
loop_
_entity.id
_entity.type
_entity.pdbx_description
1 polymer ?
#
loop_
_entity_poly.entity_id
_entity_poly.type
_entity_poly.pdbx_seq_one_letter_code
_entity_poly.pdbx_strand_id
1 'polypeptide(L)'
;MAEQLLTLLAILPFALLLLLLVIRKWPAIKAMPLTYVITLLIALFVWKISLILTIASFIKGTFMAIEIMLIIFGAIFFLQILKEKKQITNLKSTLALISNDARVQAIVIAFLFGALIAGIVGLIIFSF
;
A
#
# COMPACT_ATOMS: atom_id res chain seq x y z
N MET A 1 30.35 -1.69 -20.55
CA MET A 1 30.45 -0.69 -19.47
C MET A 1 29.20 0.19 -19.36
N ALA A 2 28.61 0.66 -20.46
CA ALA A 2 27.38 1.46 -20.43
C ALA A 2 26.16 0.74 -19.80
N GLU A 3 25.97 -0.55 -20.08
CA GLU A 3 24.87 -1.36 -19.50
C GLU A 3 24.90 -1.43 -17.96
N GLN A 4 26.10 -1.54 -17.38
CA GLN A 4 26.27 -1.57 -15.92
C GLN A 4 25.87 -0.23 -15.29
N LEU A 5 26.18 0.88 -15.98
CA LEU A 5 25.83 2.22 -15.53
C LEU A 5 24.31 2.47 -15.59
N LEU A 6 23.63 2.02 -16.65
CA LEU A 6 22.17 2.10 -16.77
C LEU A 6 21.47 1.27 -15.69
N THR A 7 22.00 0.07 -15.40
CA THR A 7 21.47 -0.80 -14.34
C THR A 7 21.59 -0.13 -12.97
N LEU A 8 22.74 0.47 -12.68
CA LEU A 8 22.96 1.18 -11.41
C LEU A 8 22.02 2.38 -11.27
N LEU A 9 21.77 3.08 -12.37
CA LEU A 9 20.89 4.25 -12.38
C LEU A 9 19.40 3.89 -12.28
N ALA A 10 19.00 2.71 -12.78
CA ALA A 10 17.65 2.19 -12.60
C ALA A 10 17.36 1.80 -11.14
N ILE A 11 18.37 1.31 -10.42
CA ILE A 11 18.23 0.92 -9.00
C ILE A 11 18.30 2.12 -8.06
N LEU A 12 18.90 3.23 -8.50
CA LEU A 12 19.18 4.41 -7.69
C LEU A 12 17.94 4.97 -6.96
N PRO A 13 16.76 5.15 -7.60
CA PRO A 13 15.60 5.68 -6.90
C PRO A 13 15.10 4.76 -5.79
N PHE A 14 15.12 3.45 -6.02
CA PHE A 14 14.73 2.46 -5.02
C PHE A 14 15.72 2.44 -3.85
N ALA A 15 17.02 2.48 -4.15
CA ALA A 15 18.07 2.54 -3.14
C ALA A 15 17.97 3.82 -2.29
N LEU A 16 17.72 4.98 -2.92
CA LEU A 16 17.49 6.24 -2.21
C LEU A 16 16.26 6.17 -1.31
N LEU A 17 15.14 5.65 -1.81
CA LEU A 17 13.92 5.55 -1.03
C LEU A 17 14.11 4.66 0.20
N LEU A 18 14.75 3.50 0.03
CA LEU A 18 15.08 2.59 1.13
C LEU A 18 16.04 3.24 2.12
N LEU A 19 17.08 3.93 1.65
CA LEU A 19 18.05 4.59 2.52
C LEU A 19 17.39 5.72 3.33
N LEU A 20 16.53 6.53 2.71
CA LEU A 20 15.85 7.64 3.38
C LEU A 20 14.83 7.14 4.42
N LEU A 21 14.06 6.10 4.10
CA LEU A 21 13.02 5.58 4.98
C LEU A 21 13.57 4.66 6.08
N VAL A 22 14.43 3.71 5.72
CA VAL A 22 14.88 2.65 6.65
C VAL A 22 16.06 3.14 7.50
N ILE A 23 17.10 3.70 6.86
CA ILE A 23 18.33 4.07 7.55
C ILE A 23 18.17 5.44 8.21
N ARG A 24 17.74 6.44 7.43
CA ARG A 24 17.63 7.83 7.92
C ARG A 24 16.31 8.11 8.67
N LYS A 25 15.32 7.19 8.60
CA LYS A 25 14.01 7.31 9.26
C LYS A 25 13.30 8.63 8.97
N TRP A 26 13.46 9.16 7.76
CA TRP A 26 12.74 10.36 7.34
C TRP A 26 11.25 10.07 7.22
N PRO A 27 10.37 11.04 7.54
CA PRO A 27 8.95 10.87 7.32
C PRO A 27 8.69 10.65 5.83
N ALA A 28 7.80 9.71 5.50
CA ALA A 28 7.47 9.36 4.12
C ALA A 28 7.05 10.57 3.29
N ILE A 29 6.37 11.52 3.93
CA ILE A 29 5.95 12.82 3.36
C ILE A 29 7.13 13.60 2.73
N LYS A 30 8.35 13.48 3.28
CA LYS A 30 9.55 14.15 2.74
C LYS A 30 10.34 13.26 1.79
N ALA A 31 10.48 11.97 2.11
CA ALA A 31 11.29 11.04 1.34
C ALA A 31 10.70 10.72 -0.04
N MET A 32 9.37 10.56 -0.12
CA MET A 32 8.66 10.23 -1.36
C MET A 32 8.79 11.30 -2.45
N PRO A 33 8.47 12.60 -2.20
CA PRO A 33 8.60 13.62 -3.24
C PRO A 33 10.05 13.85 -3.67
N LEU A 34 11.02 13.74 -2.75
CA LEU A 34 12.44 13.87 -3.11
C LEU A 34 12.87 12.75 -4.06
N THR A 35 12.51 11.51 -3.74
CA THR A 35 12.82 10.36 -4.61
C THR A 35 12.11 10.50 -5.95
N TYR A 36 10.85 10.94 -5.97
CA TYR A 36 10.10 11.17 -7.20
C TYR A 36 10.80 12.18 -8.13
N VAL A 37 11.30 13.30 -7.59
CA VAL A 37 12.04 14.30 -8.39
C VAL A 37 13.29 13.68 -9.01
N ILE A 38 14.04 12.88 -8.24
CA ILE A 38 15.23 12.19 -8.75
C ILE A 38 14.86 11.21 -9.86
N THR A 39 13.82 10.39 -9.68
CA THR A 39 13.30 9.48 -10.71
C THR A 39 12.88 10.22 -11.97
N LEU A 40 12.23 11.37 -11.83
CA LEU A 40 11.77 12.18 -12.95
C LEU A 40 12.93 12.77 -13.75
N LEU A 41 13.97 13.28 -13.07
CA LEU A 41 15.19 13.73 -13.73
C LEU A 41 15.86 12.59 -14.51
N ILE A 42 15.96 11.43 -13.89
CA ILE A 42 16.55 10.25 -14.51
C ILE A 42 15.75 9.82 -15.77
N ALA A 43 14.42 9.77 -15.67
CA ALA A 43 13.53 9.41 -16.78
C ALA A 43 13.66 10.35 -17.99
N LEU A 44 13.77 11.66 -17.76
CA LEU A 44 13.86 12.66 -18.82
C LEU A 44 15.26 12.75 -19.44
N PHE A 45 16.32 12.76 -18.62
CA PHE A 45 17.68 13.03 -19.11
C PHE A 45 18.41 11.78 -19.61
N VAL A 46 18.17 10.62 -19.00
CA VAL A 46 18.90 9.38 -19.34
C VAL A 46 18.08 8.55 -20.33
N TRP A 47 16.83 8.28 -19.97
CA TRP A 47 15.93 7.45 -20.77
C TRP A 47 15.17 8.23 -21.85
N LYS A 48 15.28 9.57 -21.87
CA LYS A 48 14.68 10.46 -22.89
C LYS A 48 13.20 10.17 -23.14
N ILE A 49 12.48 9.85 -22.07
CA ILE A 49 11.04 9.57 -22.13
C ILE A 49 10.31 10.84 -22.55
N SER A 50 9.29 10.70 -23.42
CA SER A 50 8.46 11.82 -23.84
C SER A 50 7.82 12.53 -22.64
N LEU A 51 7.82 13.86 -22.66
CA LEU A 51 7.23 14.68 -21.61
C LEU A 51 5.74 14.36 -21.42
N ILE A 52 5.04 14.05 -22.53
CA ILE A 52 3.62 13.67 -22.52
C ILE A 52 3.40 12.38 -21.72
N LEU A 53 4.30 11.40 -21.86
CA LEU A 53 4.20 10.11 -21.18
C LEU A 53 4.53 10.24 -19.69
N THR A 54 5.46 11.12 -19.36
CA THR A 54 5.82 11.44 -17.97
C THR A 54 4.65 12.06 -17.23
N ILE A 55 4.00 13.08 -17.83
CA ILE A 55 2.82 13.73 -17.25
C ILE A 55 1.65 12.75 -17.15
N ALA A 56 1.40 11.94 -18.18
CA ALA A 56 0.36 10.92 -18.16
C ALA A 56 0.58 9.91 -17.02
N SER A 57 1.83 9.48 -16.80
CA SER A 57 2.20 8.56 -15.72
C SER A 57 2.02 9.19 -14.34
N PHE A 58 2.34 10.47 -14.18
CA PHE A 58 2.08 11.22 -12.94
C PHE A 58 0.59 11.32 -12.62
N ILE A 59 -0.23 11.64 -13.62
CA ILE A 59 -1.70 11.71 -13.47
C ILE A 59 -2.23 10.33 -13.07
N LYS A 60 -1.83 9.27 -13.77
CA LYS A 60 -2.20 7.88 -13.43
C LYS A 60 -1.83 7.54 -11.98
N GLY A 61 -0.60 7.86 -11.56
CA GLY A 61 -0.16 7.63 -10.18
C GLY A 61 -0.96 8.42 -9.16
N THR A 62 -1.39 9.64 -9.49
CA THR A 62 -2.24 10.47 -8.64
C THR A 62 -3.63 9.85 -8.43
N PHE A 63 -4.25 9.35 -9.51
CA PHE A 63 -5.53 8.63 -9.40
C PHE A 63 -5.41 7.37 -8.53
N MET A 64 -4.34 6.58 -8.72
CA MET A 64 -4.05 5.43 -7.85
C MET A 64 -3.87 5.84 -6.38
N ALA A 65 -3.19 6.95 -6.12
CA ALA A 65 -3.01 7.44 -4.75
C ALA A 65 -4.34 7.86 -4.10
N ILE A 66 -5.23 8.51 -4.86
CA ILE A 66 -6.57 8.88 -4.38
C ILE A 66 -7.40 7.64 -4.05
N GLU A 67 -7.37 6.62 -4.90
CA GLU A 67 -8.07 5.35 -4.67
C GLU A 67 -7.61 4.69 -3.36
N ILE A 68 -6.30 4.57 -3.16
CA ILE A 68 -5.72 4.04 -1.92
C ILE A 68 -6.12 4.92 -0.72
N MET A 69 -6.10 6.24 -0.87
CA MET A 69 -6.49 7.17 0.20
C MET A 69 -7.95 6.98 0.60
N LEU A 70 -8.86 6.79 -0.36
CA LEU A 70 -10.28 6.52 -0.09
C LEU A 70 -10.48 5.19 0.64
N ILE A 71 -9.71 4.15 0.28
CA ILE A 71 -9.73 2.85 0.97
C ILE A 71 -9.29 3.01 2.44
N ILE A 72 -8.17 3.68 2.68
CA ILE A 72 -7.65 3.91 4.03
C ILE A 72 -8.63 4.77 4.85
N PHE A 73 -9.17 5.83 4.24
CA PHE A 73 -10.15 6.69 4.88
C PHE A 73 -11.41 5.90 5.27
N GLY A 74 -11.97 5.12 4.35
CA GLY A 74 -13.14 4.28 4.60
C GLY A 74 -12.88 3.23 5.70
N ALA A 75 -11.70 2.60 5.70
CA ALA A 75 -11.32 1.63 6.72
C ALA A 75 -11.18 2.27 8.11
N ILE A 76 -10.54 3.43 8.20
CA ILE A 76 -10.41 4.20 9.43
C ILE A 76 -11.80 4.60 9.93
N PHE A 77 -12.59 5.29 9.09
CA PHE A 77 -13.96 5.71 9.39
C PHE A 77 -14.84 4.56 9.92
N PHE A 78 -14.84 3.42 9.24
CA PHE A 78 -15.56 2.23 9.68
C PHE A 78 -15.06 1.71 11.04
N LEU A 79 -13.75 1.70 11.24
CA LEU A 79 -13.15 1.32 12.52
C LEU A 79 -13.53 2.28 13.66
N GLN A 80 -13.65 3.58 13.42
CA GLN A 80 -14.19 4.49 14.44
C GLN A 80 -15.66 4.17 14.77
N ILE A 81 -16.51 3.93 13.76
CA ILE A 81 -17.93 3.56 13.99
C ILE A 81 -18.04 2.28 14.83
N LEU A 82 -17.23 1.26 14.52
CA LEU A 82 -17.23 0.01 15.26
C LEU A 82 -16.78 0.19 16.72
N LYS A 83 -15.82 1.08 16.95
CA LYS A 83 -15.34 1.41 18.30
C LYS A 83 -16.40 2.15 19.11
N GLU A 84 -17.05 3.16 18.53
CA GLU A 84 -18.10 3.92 19.21
C GLU A 84 -19.31 3.04 19.57
N LYS A 85 -19.73 2.15 18.66
CA LYS A 85 -20.84 1.23 18.90
C LYS A 85 -20.49 0.03 19.78
N LYS A 86 -19.27 -0.05 20.32
CA LYS A 86 -18.75 -1.21 21.10
C LYS A 86 -18.95 -2.56 20.39
N GLN A 87 -19.05 -2.55 19.06
CA GLN A 87 -19.33 -3.73 18.24
C GLN A 87 -18.19 -4.76 18.35
N ILE A 88 -16.96 -4.30 18.57
CA ILE A 88 -15.80 -5.18 18.78
C ILE A 88 -16.00 -6.06 20.03
N THR A 89 -16.58 -5.52 21.09
CA THR A 89 -16.88 -6.29 22.31
C THR A 89 -18.01 -7.28 22.05
N ASN A 90 -19.03 -6.87 21.30
CA ASN A 90 -20.13 -7.76 20.93
C ASN A 90 -19.64 -8.93 20.05
N LEU A 91 -18.69 -8.68 19.14
CA LEU A 91 -18.07 -9.73 18.33
C LEU A 91 -17.34 -10.76 19.20
N LYS A 92 -16.63 -10.31 20.24
CA LYS A 92 -15.96 -11.21 21.19
C LYS A 92 -16.96 -12.07 21.96
N SER A 93 -18.07 -11.51 22.42
CA SER A 93 -19.11 -12.30 23.09
C SER A 93 -19.77 -13.31 22.15
N THR A 94 -20.01 -12.96 20.89
CA THR A 94 -20.55 -13.89 19.89
C THR A 94 -19.60 -15.06 19.61
N LEU A 95 -18.28 -14.81 19.56
CA LEU A 95 -17.29 -15.89 19.42
C LEU A 95 -17.19 -16.75 20.68
N ALA A 96 -17.34 -16.16 21.87
CA ALA A 96 -17.36 -16.89 23.13
C ALA A 96 -18.57 -17.84 23.26
N LEU A 97 -19.70 -17.53 22.60
CA LEU A 97 -20.86 -18.43 22.53
C LEU A 97 -20.57 -19.70 21.71
N ILE A 98 -19.67 -19.64 20.71
CA ILE A 98 -19.26 -20.81 19.92
C ILE A 98 -18.27 -21.66 20.71
N SER A 99 -17.22 -21.03 21.23
CA SER A 99 -16.22 -21.69 22.06
C SER A 99 -15.47 -20.67 22.89
N ASN A 100 -15.25 -20.96 24.17
CA ASN A 100 -14.48 -20.11 25.07
C ASN A 100 -12.96 -20.35 24.95
N ASP A 101 -12.51 -21.33 24.16
CA ASP A 101 -11.09 -21.60 23.94
C ASP A 101 -10.52 -20.64 22.88
N ALA A 102 -9.52 -19.85 23.27
CA ALA A 102 -8.84 -18.89 22.41
C ALA A 102 -8.20 -19.52 21.16
N ARG A 103 -7.83 -20.81 21.22
CA ARG A 103 -7.26 -21.55 20.07
C ARG A 103 -8.30 -21.79 18.99
N VAL A 104 -9.49 -22.24 19.40
CA VAL A 104 -10.60 -22.50 18.49
C VAL A 104 -11.08 -21.19 17.86
N GLN A 105 -11.19 -20.11 18.65
CA GLN A 105 -11.53 -18.78 18.14
C GLN A 105 -10.52 -18.29 17.09
N ALA A 106 -9.21 -18.47 17.33
CA ALA A 106 -8.18 -18.07 16.38
C ALA A 106 -8.29 -18.83 15.05
N ILE A 107 -8.59 -20.13 15.09
CA ILE A 107 -8.80 -20.95 13.87
C ILE A 107 -10.01 -20.44 13.08
N VAL A 108 -11.14 -20.17 13.75
CA VAL A 108 -12.35 -19.64 13.09
C VAL A 108 -12.09 -18.27 12.48
N ILE A 109 -11.46 -17.36 13.22
CA ILE A 109 -11.08 -16.04 12.72
C ILE A 109 -10.14 -16.19 11.51
N ALA A 110 -9.11 -17.02 11.60
CA ALA A 110 -8.16 -17.24 10.50
C ALA A 110 -8.86 -17.80 9.25
N PHE A 111 -9.80 -18.74 9.42
CA PHE A 111 -10.59 -19.29 8.31
C PHE A 111 -11.47 -18.21 7.64
N LEU A 112 -12.19 -17.42 8.44
CA LEU A 112 -13.04 -16.33 7.94
C LEU A 112 -12.25 -15.23 7.25
N PHE A 113 -11.11 -14.80 7.83
CA PHE A 113 -10.21 -13.83 7.21
C PHE A 113 -9.59 -14.40 5.92
N GLY A 114 -9.22 -15.68 5.89
CA GLY A 114 -8.74 -16.35 4.69
C GLY A 114 -9.77 -16.31 3.55
N ALA A 115 -11.03 -16.65 3.83
CA ALA A 115 -12.13 -16.58 2.86
C ALA A 115 -12.40 -15.14 2.39
N LEU A 116 -12.32 -14.16 3.30
CA LEU A 116 -12.50 -12.74 2.98
C LEU A 116 -11.39 -12.21 2.05
N ILE A 117 -10.13 -12.52 2.35
CA ILE A 117 -8.99 -12.12 1.51
C ILE A 117 -9.12 -12.77 0.12
N ALA A 118 -9.45 -14.06 0.05
CA ALA A 118 -9.67 -14.74 -1.23
C ALA A 118 -10.79 -14.09 -2.06
N GLY A 119 -11.88 -13.64 -1.41
CA GLY A 119 -12.95 -12.90 -2.06
C GLY A 119 -12.49 -11.55 -2.63
N ILE A 120 -11.72 -10.78 -1.86
CA ILE A 120 -11.16 -9.49 -2.29
C ILE A 120 -10.16 -9.69 -3.43
N VAL A 121 -9.26 -10.68 -3.31
CA VAL A 121 -8.28 -11.01 -4.35
C VAL A 121 -8.98 -11.44 -5.63
N GLY A 122 -10.05 -12.23 -5.54
CA GLY A 122 -10.90 -12.56 -6.68
C GLY A 122 -11.40 -11.30 -7.39
N LEU A 123 -11.93 -10.33 -6.64
CA LEU A 123 -12.38 -9.05 -7.20
C LEU A 123 -11.23 -8.26 -7.87
N ILE A 124 -10.03 -8.25 -7.28
CA ILE A 124 -8.87 -7.53 -7.81
C ILE A 124 -8.34 -8.18 -9.10
N ILE A 125 -8.33 -9.51 -9.22
CA ILE A 125 -7.83 -10.22 -10.41
C ILE A 125 -8.70 -9.96 -11.64
N PHE A 126 -10.02 -9.75 -11.46
CA PHE A 126 -10.92 -9.44 -12.58
C PHE A 126 -10.95 -7.95 -12.96
N SER A 127 -10.26 -7.09 -12.23
CA SER A 127 -10.28 -5.63 -12.42
C SER A 127 -9.05 -5.06 -13.15
N PHE A 128 -8.16 -5.91 -13.68
CA PHE A 128 -6.98 -5.54 -14.48
C PHE A 128 -7.01 -6.15 -15.88
#